data_AF-A0AAP9Y5S9-F1
#
_entry.id   AF-A0AAP9Y5S9-F1
#
_cell.length_a   1.000
_cell.length_b   1.000
_cell.length_c   1.000
_cell.angle_alpha   90.00
_cell.angle_beta   90.00
_cell.angle_gamma   90.00
#
_symmetry.space_group_name_H-M   'P 1'
#
loop_
_entity.id
_entity.type
_entity.pdbx_description
1 polymer ?
#
loop_
_entity_poly.entity_id
_entity_poly.type
_entity_poly.pdbx_seq_one_letter_code
_entity_poly.pdbx_strand_id
1 'polypeptide(L)'
;MRYTRQLVAAVVLAAAALGMGACSAHPGAAVVTSTASYSNEEVAEAVRQLSVLAGAQSQITGEQIRAQLINEPILEAAGASVGTVVTDEQIDQINERVAQSQGITPLTLGPATRATVKSILLTQALNQLAKSDPSVVERLNQTMTEAREAANVRVNPRFAQPSQGGAQAASTPLFGDAVAGNKQGGQAPLQGGTTRGGAH
;
A
#
# COMPACT_ATOMS: atom_id res chain seq x y z
N MET A 1 5.06 2.08 -59.33
CA MET A 1 4.15 2.90 -58.51
C MET A 1 4.50 2.65 -57.04
N ARG A 2 5.20 3.59 -56.40
CA ARG A 2 5.52 3.55 -54.96
C ARG A 2 4.37 4.22 -54.22
N TYR A 3 3.76 3.54 -53.24
CA TYR A 3 2.83 4.20 -52.32
C TYR A 3 3.40 4.21 -50.90
N THR A 4 3.27 5.38 -50.32
CA THR A 4 4.04 5.96 -49.23
C THR A 4 3.44 5.58 -47.88
N ARG A 5 4.34 5.45 -46.90
CA ARG A 5 4.12 5.30 -45.45
C ARG A 5 3.08 6.27 -44.89
N GLN A 6 2.27 5.81 -43.94
CA GLN A 6 1.86 6.62 -42.79
C GLN A 6 1.93 5.77 -41.51
N LEU A 7 2.95 6.07 -40.69
CA LEU A 7 3.06 5.67 -39.31
C LEU A 7 2.10 6.57 -38.52
N VAL A 8 1.01 6.02 -38.00
CA VAL A 8 0.14 6.73 -37.06
C VAL A 8 0.68 6.48 -35.67
N ALA A 9 1.39 7.47 -35.13
CA ALA A 9 1.78 7.53 -33.73
C ALA A 9 0.53 7.72 -32.87
N ALA A 10 0.14 6.69 -32.12
CA ALA A 10 -0.89 6.80 -31.10
C ALA A 10 -0.31 7.50 -29.87
N VAL A 11 -0.47 8.82 -29.81
CA VAL A 11 -0.25 9.59 -28.57
C VAL A 11 -1.51 9.45 -27.74
N VAL A 12 -1.48 8.56 -26.73
CA VAL A 12 -2.52 8.50 -25.70
C VAL A 12 -2.28 9.66 -24.75
N LEU A 13 -2.99 10.76 -24.98
CA LEU A 13 -3.12 11.86 -24.02
C LEU A 13 -3.98 11.35 -22.86
N ALA A 14 -3.35 11.04 -21.73
CA ALA A 14 -4.02 10.84 -20.46
C ALA A 14 -4.73 12.16 -20.07
N ALA A 15 -6.04 12.19 -20.27
CA ALA A 15 -6.87 13.33 -19.88
C ALA A 15 -6.93 13.40 -18.35
N ALA A 16 -6.18 14.34 -17.78
CA ALA A 16 -6.43 14.86 -16.45
C ALA A 16 -7.79 15.58 -16.46
N ALA A 17 -8.85 14.86 -16.08
CA ALA A 17 -10.15 15.46 -15.81
C ALA A 17 -10.12 16.12 -14.43
N LEU A 18 -9.61 17.35 -14.36
CA LEU A 18 -9.89 18.26 -13.25
C LEU A 18 -11.13 19.08 -13.63
N GLY A 19 -12.11 19.03 -12.73
CA GLY A 19 -13.50 19.29 -13.04
C GLY A 19 -13.92 20.75 -13.21
N MET A 20 -15.15 20.91 -13.68
CA MET A 20 -16.04 22.02 -13.37
C MET A 20 -17.49 21.59 -13.61
N GLY A 21 -18.34 21.75 -12.59
CA GLY A 21 -19.80 21.86 -12.75
C GLY A 21 -20.62 20.67 -12.27
N ALA A 22 -21.05 20.69 -11.00
CA ALA A 22 -22.47 20.60 -10.58
C ALA A 22 -22.57 20.22 -9.09
N CYS A 23 -23.32 21.02 -8.34
CA CYS A 23 -23.81 20.66 -7.02
C CYS A 23 -24.74 19.43 -7.12
N SER A 24 -24.19 18.25 -6.85
CA SER A 24 -24.95 17.10 -6.38
C SER A 24 -24.02 16.28 -5.51
N ALA A 25 -24.42 16.06 -4.25
CA ALA A 25 -23.66 15.41 -3.19
C ALA A 25 -22.94 14.13 -3.67
N HIS A 26 -21.69 14.28 -4.11
CA HIS A 26 -20.77 13.20 -4.40
C HIS A 26 -19.65 13.34 -3.37
N PRO A 27 -19.52 12.41 -2.41
CA PRO A 27 -18.56 12.56 -1.33
C PRO A 27 -17.15 12.53 -1.93
N GLY A 28 -16.41 13.63 -1.74
CA GLY A 28 -15.08 13.82 -2.33
C GLY A 28 -14.13 12.64 -2.13
N ALA A 29 -13.15 12.52 -3.03
CA ALA A 29 -12.16 11.44 -3.07
C ALA A 29 -11.68 11.03 -1.67
N ALA A 30 -11.64 9.73 -1.42
CA ALA A 30 -11.16 9.14 -0.17
C ALA A 30 -9.64 9.33 -0.02
N VAL A 31 -8.91 9.13 -1.12
CA VAL A 31 -7.45 9.28 -1.22
C VAL A 31 -7.14 9.92 -2.56
N VAL A 32 -6.22 10.86 -2.57
CA VAL A 32 -5.63 11.43 -3.78
C VAL A 32 -4.12 11.37 -3.63
N THR A 33 -3.43 10.86 -4.64
CA THR A 33 -1.98 10.87 -4.80
C THR A 33 -1.62 11.67 -6.05
N SER A 34 -0.33 11.88 -6.30
CA SER A 34 0.15 12.49 -7.54
C SER A 34 -0.20 11.68 -8.80
N THR A 35 -0.49 10.39 -8.66
CA THR A 35 -0.72 9.45 -9.77
C THR A 35 -2.17 8.98 -9.89
N ALA A 36 -2.97 9.06 -8.82
CA ALA A 36 -4.33 8.53 -8.81
C ALA A 36 -5.25 9.24 -7.81
N SER A 37 -6.57 9.16 -8.05
CA SER A 37 -7.59 9.57 -7.09
C SER A 37 -8.60 8.45 -6.91
N TYR A 38 -8.86 8.08 -5.65
CA TYR A 38 -9.76 6.99 -5.30
C TYR A 38 -10.96 7.53 -4.53
N SER A 39 -12.15 7.13 -4.95
CA SER A 39 -13.43 7.49 -4.34
C SER A 39 -13.72 6.63 -3.10
N ASN A 40 -14.79 6.96 -2.38
CA ASN A 40 -15.18 6.22 -1.18
C ASN A 40 -15.84 4.89 -1.52
N GLU A 41 -16.52 4.86 -2.65
CA GLU A 41 -17.18 3.73 -3.25
C GLU A 41 -16.12 2.71 -3.69
N GLU A 42 -15.03 3.17 -4.31
CA GLU A 42 -13.90 2.33 -4.69
C GLU A 42 -13.18 1.74 -3.46
N VAL A 43 -13.00 2.52 -2.39
CA VAL A 43 -12.45 2.00 -1.12
C VAL A 43 -13.38 0.96 -0.50
N ALA A 44 -14.70 1.19 -0.49
CA ALA A 44 -15.67 0.25 0.04
C ALA A 44 -15.78 -1.03 -0.82
N GLU A 45 -15.62 -0.90 -2.14
CA GLU A 45 -15.50 -2.03 -3.05
C GLU A 45 -14.23 -2.83 -2.78
N ALA A 46 -13.09 -2.17 -2.60
CA ALA A 46 -11.83 -2.84 -2.26
C ALA A 46 -11.92 -3.62 -0.95
N VAL A 47 -12.58 -3.06 0.09
CA VAL A 47 -12.86 -3.81 1.33
C VAL A 47 -13.64 -5.09 1.04
N ARG A 48 -14.72 -5.01 0.25
CA ARG A 48 -15.55 -6.19 -0.08
C ARG A 48 -14.76 -7.23 -0.88
N GLN A 49 -14.10 -6.81 -1.95
CA GLN A 49 -13.35 -7.70 -2.84
C GLN A 49 -12.17 -8.36 -2.11
N LEU A 50 -11.41 -7.60 -1.33
CA LEU A 50 -10.29 -8.16 -0.57
C LEU A 50 -10.75 -9.06 0.58
N SER A 51 -11.90 -8.80 1.20
CA SER A 51 -12.44 -9.70 2.22
C SER A 51 -12.79 -11.08 1.63
N VAL A 52 -13.24 -11.12 0.37
CA VAL A 52 -13.43 -12.38 -0.36
C VAL A 52 -12.08 -13.03 -0.63
N LEU A 53 -11.13 -12.28 -1.21
CA LEU A 53 -9.81 -12.81 -1.55
C LEU A 53 -9.02 -13.33 -0.33
N ALA A 54 -9.09 -12.64 0.81
CA ALA A 54 -8.40 -13.01 2.04
C ALA A 54 -9.15 -14.05 2.89
N GLY A 55 -10.34 -14.47 2.46
CA GLY A 55 -11.20 -15.38 3.20
C GLY A 55 -11.96 -14.73 4.35
N ALA A 56 -13.08 -15.34 4.74
CA ALA A 56 -14.07 -14.79 5.67
C ALA A 56 -13.55 -14.45 7.09
N GLN A 57 -12.35 -14.91 7.48
CA GLN A 57 -11.71 -14.57 8.76
C GLN A 57 -10.90 -13.26 8.73
N SER A 58 -10.64 -12.67 7.57
CA SER A 58 -9.82 -11.48 7.44
C SER A 58 -10.68 -10.22 7.50
N GLN A 59 -10.66 -9.51 8.64
CA GLN A 59 -11.34 -8.22 8.78
C GLN A 59 -10.52 -7.11 8.12
N ILE A 60 -10.79 -6.86 6.84
CA ILE A 60 -10.18 -5.77 6.09
C ILE A 60 -10.99 -4.50 6.29
N THR A 61 -10.33 -3.42 6.71
CA THR A 61 -11.01 -2.15 7.00
C THR A 61 -10.71 -1.10 5.94
N GLY A 62 -11.63 -0.15 5.75
CA GLY A 62 -11.40 0.97 4.82
C GLY A 62 -10.20 1.85 5.20
N GLU A 63 -9.81 1.87 6.48
CA GLU A 63 -8.57 2.52 6.93
C GLU A 63 -7.33 1.81 6.38
N GLN A 64 -7.28 0.48 6.49
CA GLN A 64 -6.18 -0.31 5.93
C GLN A 64 -6.07 -0.12 4.42
N ILE A 65 -7.20 -0.15 3.70
CA ILE A 65 -7.22 0.13 2.24
C ILE A 65 -6.63 1.50 1.94
N ARG A 66 -7.10 2.56 2.61
CA ARG A 66 -6.57 3.91 2.38
C ARG A 66 -5.08 3.99 2.66
N ALA A 67 -4.59 3.36 3.73
CA ALA A 67 -3.16 3.32 4.03
C ALA A 67 -2.34 2.64 2.92
N GLN A 68 -2.86 1.56 2.32
CA GLN A 68 -2.21 0.90 1.19
C GLN A 68 -2.21 1.78 -0.07
N LEU A 69 -3.33 2.44 -0.38
CA LEU A 69 -3.43 3.35 -1.53
C LEU A 69 -2.50 4.56 -1.42
N ILE A 70 -2.27 5.07 -0.20
CA ILE A 70 -1.32 6.15 0.07
C ILE A 70 0.13 5.71 -0.21
N ASN A 71 0.46 4.46 0.12
CA ASN A 71 1.82 3.94 0.02
C ASN A 71 2.15 3.35 -1.34
N GLU A 72 1.16 3.05 -2.18
CA GLU A 72 1.35 2.44 -3.50
C GLU A 72 2.41 3.18 -4.36
N PRO A 73 2.32 4.49 -4.63
CA PRO A 73 3.33 5.18 -5.45
C PRO A 73 4.73 5.18 -4.82
N ILE A 74 4.82 5.16 -3.48
CA ILE A 74 6.09 5.10 -2.76
C ILE A 74 6.74 3.72 -2.94
N LEU A 75 5.93 2.67 -2.85
CA LEU A 75 6.37 1.28 -3.01
C LEU A 75 6.70 0.96 -4.47
N GLU A 76 5.98 1.55 -5.43
CA GLU A 76 6.32 1.43 -6.86
C GLU A 76 7.67 2.05 -7.16
N ALA A 77 7.94 3.27 -6.66
CA ALA A 77 9.23 3.92 -6.83
C ALA A 77 10.36 3.09 -6.21
N ALA A 78 10.16 2.58 -4.99
CA ALA A 78 11.11 1.71 -4.31
C ALA A 78 11.32 0.39 -5.07
N GLY A 79 10.27 -0.21 -5.62
CA GLY A 79 10.37 -1.39 -6.47
C GLY A 79 11.19 -1.13 -7.72
N ALA A 80 10.90 -0.05 -8.44
CA ALA A 80 11.60 0.33 -9.65
C ALA A 80 13.11 0.54 -9.41
N SER A 81 13.52 1.09 -8.26
CA SER A 81 14.95 1.34 -7.96
C SER A 81 15.77 0.06 -7.74
N VAL A 82 15.11 -1.07 -7.49
CA VAL A 82 15.73 -2.40 -7.33
C VAL A 82 15.27 -3.41 -8.38
N GLY A 83 14.59 -2.95 -9.44
CA GLY A 83 14.12 -3.81 -10.54
C GLY A 83 12.95 -4.74 -10.17
N THR A 84 12.22 -4.46 -9.10
CA THR A 84 11.01 -5.18 -8.70
C THR A 84 9.77 -4.47 -9.24
N VAL A 85 8.98 -5.16 -10.06
CA VAL A 85 7.73 -4.65 -10.63
C VAL A 85 6.64 -5.67 -10.41
N VAL A 86 5.45 -5.21 -10.04
CA VAL A 86 4.23 -6.01 -9.98
C VAL A 86 3.34 -5.60 -11.15
N THR A 87 3.06 -6.53 -12.05
CA THR A 87 2.23 -6.28 -13.23
C THR A 87 0.77 -6.62 -12.96
N ASP A 88 -0.10 -6.06 -13.79
CA ASP A 88 -1.53 -6.32 -13.77
C ASP A 88 -1.87 -7.79 -14.01
N GLU A 89 -1.14 -8.44 -14.91
CA GLU A 89 -1.31 -9.88 -15.19
C GLU A 89 -0.96 -10.73 -13.97
N GLN A 90 0.03 -10.33 -13.18
CA GLN A 90 0.38 -11.04 -11.94
C GLN A 90 -0.74 -10.93 -10.91
N ILE A 91 -1.40 -9.77 -10.81
CA ILE A 91 -2.55 -9.55 -9.93
C ILE A 91 -3.73 -10.43 -10.39
N ASP A 92 -3.99 -10.47 -11.69
CA ASP A 92 -5.08 -11.28 -12.26
C ASP A 92 -4.83 -12.79 -12.04
N GLN A 93 -3.59 -13.26 -12.20
CA GLN A 93 -3.20 -14.64 -11.88
C GLN A 93 -3.35 -14.98 -10.39
N ILE A 94 -3.14 -14.03 -9.48
CA ILE A 94 -3.38 -14.24 -8.05
C ILE A 94 -4.87 -14.39 -7.79
N ASN A 95 -5.69 -13.51 -8.35
CA ASN A 95 -7.13 -13.57 -8.24
C ASN A 95 -7.69 -14.90 -8.78
N GLU A 96 -7.22 -15.36 -9.94
CA GLU A 96 -7.59 -16.66 -10.49
C GLU A 96 -7.21 -17.82 -9.56
N ARG A 97 -5.99 -17.83 -9.02
CA ARG A 97 -5.53 -18.88 -8.10
C ARG A 97 -6.32 -18.91 -6.80
N VAL A 98 -6.65 -17.75 -6.25
CA VAL A 98 -7.49 -17.63 -5.04
C VAL A 98 -8.91 -18.11 -5.33
N ALA A 99 -9.46 -17.74 -6.48
CA ALA A 99 -10.79 -18.18 -6.88
C ALA A 99 -10.86 -19.70 -7.04
N GLN A 100 -9.86 -20.30 -7.70
CA GLN A 100 -9.75 -21.76 -7.84
C GLN A 100 -9.62 -22.46 -6.49
N SER A 101 -8.80 -21.94 -5.57
CA SER A 101 -8.58 -22.58 -4.26
C SER A 101 -9.80 -22.50 -3.35
N GLN A 102 -10.61 -21.45 -3.49
CA GLN A 102 -11.85 -21.24 -2.72
C GLN A 102 -13.09 -21.82 -3.41
N GLY A 103 -12.97 -22.32 -4.66
CA GLY A 103 -14.11 -22.83 -5.42
C GLY A 103 -15.11 -21.75 -5.83
N ILE A 104 -14.65 -20.51 -6.02
CA ILE A 104 -15.46 -19.36 -6.45
C ILE A 104 -15.06 -18.90 -7.86
N THR A 105 -15.86 -18.01 -8.46
CA THR A 105 -15.50 -17.35 -9.72
C THR A 105 -14.49 -16.23 -9.45
N PRO A 106 -13.45 -16.04 -10.30
CA PRO A 106 -12.54 -14.90 -10.20
C PRO A 106 -13.31 -13.58 -10.19
N LEU A 107 -12.90 -12.65 -9.32
CA LEU A 107 -13.54 -11.35 -9.22
C LEU A 107 -13.00 -10.39 -10.30
N THR A 108 -13.84 -9.52 -10.83
CA THR A 108 -13.35 -8.36 -11.58
C THR A 108 -12.84 -7.32 -10.58
N LEU A 109 -11.52 -7.19 -10.45
CA LEU A 109 -10.92 -6.31 -9.45
C LEU A 109 -11.06 -4.84 -9.83
N GLY A 110 -11.60 -4.03 -8.92
CA GLY A 110 -11.70 -2.59 -9.09
C GLY A 110 -10.34 -1.88 -8.98
N PRO A 111 -10.21 -0.62 -9.43
CA PRO A 111 -8.94 0.12 -9.42
C PRO A 111 -8.28 0.18 -8.05
N ALA A 112 -9.04 0.54 -7.00
CA ALA A 112 -8.55 0.58 -5.62
C ALA A 112 -8.14 -0.81 -5.11
N THR A 113 -8.83 -1.87 -5.52
CA THR A 113 -8.47 -3.25 -5.17
C THR A 113 -7.13 -3.64 -5.79
N ARG A 114 -6.95 -3.37 -7.09
CA ARG A 114 -5.71 -3.69 -7.81
C ARG A 114 -4.53 -2.92 -7.22
N ALA A 115 -4.67 -1.63 -6.98
CA ALA A 115 -3.65 -0.81 -6.32
C ALA A 115 -3.31 -1.34 -4.91
N THR A 116 -4.32 -1.77 -4.14
CA THR A 116 -4.10 -2.36 -2.82
C THR A 116 -3.34 -3.69 -2.90
N VAL A 117 -3.74 -4.60 -3.80
CA VAL A 117 -3.04 -5.88 -4.00
C VAL A 117 -1.59 -5.63 -4.44
N LYS A 118 -1.39 -4.69 -5.35
CA LYS A 118 -0.07 -4.27 -5.82
C LYS A 118 0.82 -3.76 -4.68
N SER A 119 0.30 -2.86 -3.85
CA SER A 119 0.99 -2.36 -2.65
C SER A 119 1.41 -3.50 -1.71
N ILE A 120 0.51 -4.46 -1.47
CA ILE A 120 0.79 -5.64 -0.64
C ILE A 120 1.92 -6.49 -1.25
N LEU A 121 1.86 -6.77 -2.55
CA LEU A 121 2.86 -7.59 -3.25
C LEU A 121 4.22 -6.92 -3.29
N LEU A 122 4.27 -5.61 -3.58
CA LEU A 122 5.51 -4.83 -3.53
C LEU A 122 6.10 -4.84 -2.12
N THR A 123 5.27 -4.60 -1.09
CA THR A 123 5.71 -4.65 0.30
C THR A 123 6.33 -6.01 0.64
N GLN A 124 5.70 -7.11 0.22
CA GLN A 124 6.22 -8.46 0.46
C GLN A 124 7.54 -8.70 -0.29
N ALA A 125 7.59 -8.37 -1.58
CA ALA A 125 8.78 -8.55 -2.42
C ALA A 125 9.98 -7.75 -1.90
N LEU A 126 9.77 -6.47 -1.54
CA LEU A 126 10.82 -5.60 -1.02
C LEU A 126 11.31 -6.06 0.36
N ASN A 127 10.40 -6.52 1.23
CA ASN A 127 10.79 -7.09 2.53
C ASN A 127 11.61 -8.38 2.37
N GLN A 128 11.24 -9.24 1.41
CA GLN A 128 12.00 -10.45 1.11
C GLN A 128 13.38 -10.11 0.54
N LEU A 129 13.44 -9.16 -0.39
CA LEU A 129 14.69 -8.70 -1.00
C LEU A 129 15.63 -8.10 0.05
N ALA A 130 15.14 -7.22 0.92
CA ALA A 130 15.93 -6.62 1.99
C ALA A 130 16.47 -7.66 2.99
N LYS A 131 15.76 -8.78 3.18
CA LYS A 131 16.22 -9.91 4.01
C LYS A 131 17.29 -10.73 3.31
N SER A 132 17.18 -10.95 2.00
CA SER A 132 18.15 -11.74 1.23
C SER A 132 19.40 -10.95 0.84
N ASP A 133 19.25 -9.65 0.61
CA ASP A 133 20.31 -8.73 0.20
C ASP A 133 20.23 -7.43 1.03
N PRO A 134 20.92 -7.36 2.17
CA PRO A 134 20.96 -6.16 2.97
C PRO A 134 21.58 -4.93 2.27
N SER A 135 22.32 -5.12 1.16
CA SER A 135 22.97 -4.01 0.46
C SER A 135 21.98 -3.09 -0.26
N VAL A 136 20.77 -3.58 -0.57
CA VAL A 136 19.73 -2.78 -1.23
C VAL A 136 18.98 -1.86 -0.27
N VAL A 137 19.09 -2.09 1.05
CA VAL A 137 18.32 -1.39 2.08
C VAL A 137 18.49 0.12 2.01
N GLU A 138 19.73 0.60 1.89
CA GLU A 138 19.99 2.04 1.84
C GLU A 138 19.33 2.69 0.62
N ARG A 139 19.41 2.04 -0.55
CA ARG A 139 18.76 2.51 -1.77
C ARG A 139 17.25 2.53 -1.65
N LEU A 140 16.66 1.49 -1.06
CA LEU A 140 15.22 1.43 -0.81
C LEU A 140 14.77 2.58 0.10
N ASN A 141 15.48 2.81 1.20
CA ASN A 141 15.17 3.86 2.16
C ASN A 141 15.27 5.26 1.55
N GLN A 142 16.32 5.52 0.78
CA GLN A 142 16.49 6.78 0.06
C GLN A 142 15.35 7.00 -0.93
N THR A 143 15.07 6.00 -1.78
CA THR A 143 14.01 6.09 -2.80
C THR A 143 12.64 6.33 -2.17
N MET A 144 12.32 5.63 -1.07
CA MET A 144 11.04 5.82 -0.39
C MET A 144 10.91 7.22 0.22
N THR A 145 12.01 7.80 0.72
CA THR A 145 12.01 9.16 1.27
C THR A 145 11.73 10.18 0.17
N GLU A 146 12.44 10.09 -0.96
CA GLU A 146 12.21 10.95 -2.13
C GLU A 146 10.80 10.79 -2.70
N ALA A 147 10.30 9.55 -2.79
CA ALA A 147 8.97 9.26 -3.31
C ALA A 147 7.85 9.78 -2.38
N ARG A 148 8.06 9.79 -1.06
CA ARG A 148 7.09 10.36 -0.10
C ARG A 148 6.89 11.86 -0.33
N GLU A 149 7.98 12.58 -0.58
CA GLU A 149 7.91 14.02 -0.88
C GLU A 149 7.21 14.27 -2.23
N ALA A 150 7.46 13.42 -3.22
CA ALA A 150 6.86 13.53 -4.56
C ALA A 150 5.39 13.07 -4.63
N ALA A 151 4.93 12.19 -3.74
CA ALA A 151 3.62 11.55 -3.83
C ALA A 151 2.43 12.50 -3.59
N ASN A 152 2.64 13.69 -3.02
CA ASN A 152 1.62 14.74 -2.77
C ASN A 152 0.27 14.18 -2.26
N VAL A 153 0.34 13.34 -1.23
CA VAL A 153 -0.79 12.58 -0.73
C VAL A 153 -1.80 13.47 0.00
N ARG A 154 -3.08 13.33 -0.33
CA ARG A 154 -4.21 13.96 0.37
C ARG A 154 -5.26 12.91 0.73
N VAL A 155 -5.64 12.83 2.00
CA VAL A 155 -6.70 11.96 2.50
C VAL A 155 -7.90 12.82 2.88
N ASN A 156 -9.11 12.37 2.58
CA ASN A 156 -10.32 13.11 2.95
C ASN A 156 -10.34 13.42 4.47
N PRO A 157 -10.51 14.69 4.89
CA PRO A 157 -10.51 15.10 6.30
C PRO A 157 -11.52 14.36 7.20
N ARG A 158 -12.57 13.78 6.59
CA ARG A 158 -13.58 12.99 7.32
C ARG A 158 -13.05 11.65 7.85
N PHE A 159 -11.89 11.22 7.39
CA PHE A 159 -11.22 10.00 7.85
C PHE A 159 -10.04 10.34 8.75
N ALA A 160 -9.69 9.39 9.63
CA ALA A 160 -8.49 9.48 10.45
C ALA A 160 -7.29 9.84 9.56
N GLN A 161 -6.70 11.00 9.84
CA GLN A 161 -5.51 11.46 9.13
C GLN A 161 -4.30 10.71 9.66
N PRO A 162 -3.42 10.17 8.80
CA PRO A 162 -2.11 9.73 9.27
C PRO A 162 -1.40 10.93 9.93
N SER A 163 -0.71 10.70 11.05
CA SER A 163 -0.10 11.75 11.88
C SER A 163 0.80 12.70 11.07
N GLN A 164 0.78 14.00 11.41
CA GLN A 164 1.43 15.07 10.66
C GLN A 164 2.96 14.88 10.56
N GLY A 165 3.39 14.46 9.37
CA GLY A 165 4.78 14.23 8.97
C GLY A 165 4.91 13.49 7.64
N GLY A 166 3.90 13.61 6.76
CA GLY A 166 3.88 13.04 5.42
C GLY A 166 3.78 11.51 5.41
N ALA A 167 2.60 10.96 5.13
CA ALA A 167 2.42 9.51 4.92
C ALA A 167 2.99 8.59 6.03
N GLN A 168 3.24 9.10 7.23
CA GLN A 168 3.64 8.28 8.36
C GLN A 168 2.39 7.61 8.93
N ALA A 169 2.09 6.43 8.39
CA ALA A 169 1.81 5.34 9.30
C ALA A 169 2.99 5.31 10.27
N ALA A 170 2.75 5.69 11.53
CA ALA A 170 3.65 5.34 12.61
C ALA A 170 4.02 3.86 12.45
N SER A 171 5.32 3.59 12.34
CA SER A 171 5.94 2.26 12.27
C SER A 171 5.54 1.35 11.11
N THR A 172 5.63 1.79 9.84
CA THR A 172 6.19 0.82 8.88
C THR A 172 7.69 0.85 9.13
N PRO A 173 8.27 -0.19 9.76
CA PRO A 173 9.70 -0.21 10.01
C PRO A 173 10.41 0.06 8.70
N LEU A 174 11.39 0.96 8.73
CA LEU A 174 12.35 1.09 7.65
C LEU A 174 12.83 -0.32 7.29
N PHE A 175 13.04 -0.62 6.01
CA PHE A 175 13.63 -1.92 5.67
C PHE A 175 14.95 -2.01 6.46
N GLY A 176 15.07 -2.96 7.39
CA GLY A 176 16.19 -3.04 8.34
C GLY A 176 15.93 -2.59 9.79
N ASP A 177 14.94 -1.74 10.09
CA ASP A 177 14.58 -1.36 11.48
C ASP A 177 14.01 -2.54 12.27
N ALA A 178 13.43 -3.53 11.57
CA ALA A 178 12.97 -4.78 12.17
C ALA A 178 14.12 -5.64 12.75
N VAL A 179 15.39 -5.34 12.43
CA VAL A 179 16.56 -6.01 13.02
C VAL A 179 17.12 -5.21 14.20
N ALA A 180 16.88 -3.90 14.27
CA ALA A 180 17.34 -3.04 15.36
C ALA A 180 16.38 -3.01 16.58
N GLY A 181 15.09 -3.33 16.39
CA GLY A 181 14.03 -3.10 17.37
C GLY A 181 13.82 -4.12 18.49
N ASN A 182 14.63 -5.18 18.65
CA ASN A 182 14.46 -6.15 19.76
C ASN A 182 15.34 -5.87 21.00
N LYS A 183 15.77 -4.62 21.19
CA LYS A 183 16.51 -4.21 22.41
C LYS A 183 16.05 -2.86 22.93
N GLN A 184 14.77 -2.70 23.28
CA GLN A 184 14.38 -1.74 24.34
C GLN A 184 12.89 -1.85 24.72
N GLY A 185 12.67 -2.11 26.01
CA GLY A 185 11.39 -1.99 26.72
C GLY A 185 10.61 -3.32 26.78
N GLY A 186 10.45 -4.02 27.90
CA GLY A 186 10.62 -3.68 29.30
C GLY A 186 9.54 -4.46 30.06
N GLN A 187 9.92 -5.47 30.84
CA GLN A 187 9.06 -6.01 31.89
C GLN A 187 9.80 -5.89 33.22
N ALA A 188 9.09 -5.26 34.15
CA ALA A 188 9.52 -4.70 35.42
C ALA A 188 10.07 -5.75 36.42
N PRO A 189 10.89 -5.33 37.41
CA PRO A 189 11.13 -6.14 38.59
C PRO A 189 9.83 -6.26 39.39
N LEU A 190 9.29 -7.48 39.47
CA LEU A 190 8.15 -7.80 40.32
C LEU A 190 8.59 -7.69 41.80
N GLN A 191 8.30 -6.53 42.39
CA GLN A 191 8.30 -6.33 43.83
C GLN A 191 6.98 -6.84 44.39
N GLY A 192 6.98 -8.06 44.94
CA GLY A 192 5.92 -8.61 45.77
C GLY A 192 6.55 -9.22 47.02
N GLY A 193 6.50 -8.49 48.13
CA GLY A 193 7.15 -8.89 49.37
C GLY A 193 6.41 -9.99 50.12
N THR A 194 7.18 -10.87 50.75
CA THR A 194 6.80 -11.53 52.00
C THR A 194 7.92 -11.34 53.00
N THR A 195 7.59 -10.65 54.09
CA THR A 195 8.38 -10.48 55.30
C THR A 195 8.71 -11.82 55.97
N ARG A 196 9.93 -11.97 56.52
CA ARG A 196 10.25 -12.31 57.94
C ARG A 196 11.52 -13.14 58.10
N GLY A 197 12.44 -12.66 58.95
CA GLY A 197 13.45 -13.50 59.64
C GLY A 197 14.86 -12.94 59.59
N GLY A 198 15.32 -12.34 60.69
CA GLY A 198 16.63 -11.72 60.85
C GLY A 198 17.77 -12.71 61.10
N ALA A 199 18.98 -12.15 61.10
CA ALA A 199 20.21 -12.80 61.51
C ALA A 199 20.28 -12.98 63.04
N HIS A 200 21.00 -14.03 63.45
CA HIS A 200 21.39 -14.40 64.83
C HIS A 200 20.29 -14.91 65.77
#